data_AF-A0A0E3W2Q9-F1
#
_entry.id   AF-A0A0E3W2Q9-F1
#
_cell.length_a   1.000
_cell.length_b   1.000
_cell.length_c   1.000
_cell.angle_alpha   90.00
_cell.angle_beta   90.00
_cell.angle_gamma   90.00
#
_symmetry.space_group_name_H-M   'P 1'
#
loop_
_entity.id
_entity.type
_entity.pdbx_description
1 polymer ?
#
loop_
_entity_poly.entity_id
_entity_poly.type
_entity_poly.pdbx_seq_one_letter_code
_entity_poly.pdbx_strand_id
1 'polypeptide(L)'
;MNDSNKAKVGIHMKPDLIARVDAEYPLYDYPSRSAFVCAATEFYLGYLHSQSDADYMSKTTLAFLEDQVTKLDAKICRQLFRLCVELSMVAHVTATTVPGANEETLKRLRTKCVKDVKNTIGNIRYDSIYAHQHSLPSEDDYE
;
A
#
# COMPACT_ATOMS: atom_id res chain seq x y z
N MET A 1 15.86 -33.31 8.03
CA MET A 1 15.54 -34.11 6.82
C MET A 1 16.84 -34.73 6.32
N ASN A 2 16.84 -36.04 6.10
CA ASN A 2 18.03 -36.83 5.77
C ASN A 2 18.74 -36.32 4.50
N ASP A 3 20.06 -36.20 4.57
CA ASP A 3 20.97 -35.87 3.46
C ASP A 3 21.09 -37.00 2.41
N SER A 4 20.25 -38.03 2.51
CA SER A 4 20.37 -39.31 1.80
C SER A 4 19.89 -39.31 0.34
N ASN A 5 19.65 -38.14 -0.27
CA ASN A 5 19.13 -38.02 -1.64
C ASN A 5 19.86 -37.00 -2.54
N LYS A 6 21.00 -36.44 -2.10
CA LYS A 6 21.76 -35.46 -2.90
C LYS A 6 22.81 -36.16 -3.74
N ALA A 7 22.66 -36.10 -5.07
CA ALA A 7 23.69 -36.55 -6.00
C ALA A 7 24.73 -35.44 -6.21
N LYS A 8 26.03 -35.77 -6.11
CA LYS A 8 27.11 -34.82 -6.40
C LYS A 8 27.29 -34.71 -7.91
N VAL A 9 26.96 -33.55 -8.46
CA VAL A 9 27.12 -33.25 -9.89
C VAL A 9 28.26 -32.24 -10.06
N GLY A 10 29.22 -32.55 -10.92
CA GLY A 10 30.27 -31.61 -11.31
C GLY A 10 29.78 -30.68 -12.41
N ILE A 11 29.79 -29.38 -12.18
CA ILE A 11 29.37 -28.36 -13.15
C ILE A 11 30.50 -27.35 -13.37
N HIS A 12 30.68 -26.93 -14.61
CA HIS A 12 31.64 -25.87 -14.95
C HIS A 12 30.91 -24.52 -14.96
N MET A 13 31.33 -23.61 -14.09
CA MET A 13 30.76 -22.26 -13.95
C MET A 13 31.84 -21.22 -14.20
N LYS A 14 31.46 -20.07 -14.77
CA LYS A 14 32.38 -18.95 -14.92
C LYS A 14 32.87 -18.47 -13.54
N PRO A 15 34.17 -18.20 -13.34
CA PRO A 15 34.71 -17.74 -12.05
C PRO A 15 33.97 -16.52 -11.49
N ASP A 16 33.63 -15.55 -12.35
CA ASP A 16 32.90 -14.34 -11.95
C ASP A 16 31.50 -14.66 -11.41
N LEU A 17 30.84 -15.68 -11.95
CA LEU A 17 29.52 -16.10 -11.48
C LEU A 17 29.62 -16.80 -10.12
N ILE A 18 30.64 -17.63 -9.93
CA ILE A 18 30.91 -18.28 -8.64
C ILE A 18 31.14 -17.21 -7.57
N ALA A 19 31.96 -16.20 -7.86
CA ALA A 19 32.24 -15.11 -6.93
C ALA A 19 30.97 -14.32 -6.54
N ARG A 20 30.08 -14.05 -7.50
CA ARG A 20 28.79 -13.40 -7.20
C ARG A 20 27.89 -14.27 -6.34
N VAL A 21 27.74 -15.55 -6.70
CA VAL A 21 26.94 -16.49 -5.90
C VAL A 21 27.48 -16.55 -4.47
N ASP A 22 28.80 -16.64 -4.29
CA ASP A 22 29.44 -16.70 -2.97
C ASP A 22 29.23 -15.43 -2.14
N ALA A 23 29.17 -14.27 -2.79
CA ALA A 23 28.87 -13.01 -2.13
C ALA A 23 27.38 -12.87 -1.76
N GLU A 24 26.48 -13.41 -2.59
CA GLU A 24 25.04 -13.18 -2.48
C GLU A 24 24.32 -14.22 -1.62
N TYR A 25 24.64 -15.51 -1.75
CA TYR A 25 23.88 -16.55 -1.05
C TYR A 25 23.79 -16.37 0.48
N PRO A 26 24.84 -15.88 1.18
CA PRO A 26 24.77 -15.63 2.61
C PRO A 26 23.85 -14.45 2.98
N LEU A 27 23.62 -13.51 2.05
CA LEU A 27 22.74 -12.34 2.27
C LEU A 27 21.26 -12.71 2.22
N TYR A 28 20.92 -13.79 1.52
CA TYR A 28 19.54 -14.25 1.31
C TYR A 28 19.20 -15.53 2.09
N ASP A 29 19.88 -15.77 3.21
CA ASP A 29 19.61 -16.87 4.17
C ASP A 29 19.70 -18.29 3.57
N TYR A 30 20.53 -18.48 2.54
CA TYR A 30 20.81 -19.82 2.03
C TYR A 30 21.94 -20.49 2.82
N PRO A 31 21.79 -21.77 3.25
CA PRO A 31 22.77 -22.44 4.09
C PRO A 31 24.04 -22.87 3.34
N SER A 32 24.02 -22.86 2.00
CA SER A 32 25.18 -23.20 1.17
C SER A 32 24.99 -22.73 -0.28
N ARG A 33 26.10 -22.61 -1.01
CA ARG A 33 26.12 -22.43 -2.47
C ARG A 33 25.23 -23.45 -3.20
N SER A 34 25.25 -24.71 -2.75
CA SER A 34 24.43 -25.77 -3.35
C SER A 34 22.94 -25.48 -3.20
N ALA A 35 22.49 -25.05 -2.02
CA ALA A 35 21.10 -24.70 -1.77
C ALA A 35 20.63 -23.52 -2.65
N PHE A 36 21.48 -22.49 -2.79
CA PHE A 36 21.21 -21.36 -3.68
C PHE A 36 21.08 -21.78 -5.15
N VAL A 37 22.03 -22.57 -5.65
CA VAL A 37 22.02 -23.06 -7.04
C VAL A 37 20.84 -23.99 -7.31
N CYS A 38 20.48 -24.87 -6.36
CA CYS A 38 19.29 -25.70 -6.46
C CYS A 38 18.02 -24.85 -6.57
N ALA A 39 17.84 -23.85 -5.70
CA ALA A 39 16.68 -22.96 -5.75
C ALA A 39 16.60 -22.16 -7.06
N ALA A 40 17.73 -21.64 -7.55
CA ALA A 40 17.80 -20.95 -8.84
C ALA A 40 17.46 -21.89 -10.01
N THR A 41 17.88 -23.16 -9.92
CA THR A 41 17.59 -24.17 -10.94
C THR A 41 16.12 -24.57 -10.92
N GLU A 42 15.53 -24.79 -9.74
CA GLU A 42 14.10 -25.05 -9.58
C GLU A 42 13.24 -23.90 -10.13
N PHE A 43 13.64 -22.65 -9.85
CA PHE A 43 13.01 -21.46 -10.44
C PHE A 43 13.07 -21.48 -11.97
N TYR A 44 14.24 -21.73 -12.55
CA TYR A 44 14.41 -21.75 -14.00
C TYR A 44 13.71 -22.94 -14.66
N LEU A 45 13.67 -24.10 -14.00
CA LEU A 45 12.88 -25.25 -14.45
C LEU A 45 11.39 -24.96 -14.38
N GLY A 46 10.91 -24.28 -13.34
CA GLY A 46 9.52 -23.83 -13.23
C GLY A 46 9.13 -22.86 -14.36
N TYR A 47 10.04 -21.92 -14.66
CA TYR A 47 9.94 -21.03 -15.83
C TYR A 47 9.82 -21.84 -17.12
N LEU A 48 10.75 -22.76 -17.39
CA LEU A 48 10.76 -23.58 -18.62
C LEU A 48 9.57 -24.55 -18.76
N HIS A 49 9.04 -25.10 -17.66
CA HIS A 49 7.91 -26.05 -17.69
C HIS A 49 6.54 -25.37 -17.79
N SER A 50 6.46 -24.08 -17.45
CA SER A 50 5.29 -23.28 -17.82
C SER A 50 5.38 -23.01 -19.33
N GLN A 51 4.64 -23.75 -20.16
CA GLN A 51 4.59 -23.57 -21.63
C GLN A 51 4.03 -22.20 -22.11
N SER A 52 4.17 -21.14 -21.30
CA SER A 52 3.69 -19.79 -21.56
C SER A 52 4.33 -18.84 -20.53
N ASP A 53 5.55 -18.39 -20.82
CA ASP A 53 6.50 -17.63 -19.98
C ASP A 53 5.99 -16.38 -19.25
N ALA A 54 4.83 -15.83 -19.61
CA ALA A 54 4.27 -14.67 -18.91
C ALA A 54 3.54 -15.04 -17.60
N ASP A 55 3.10 -16.29 -17.44
CA ASP A 55 2.07 -16.64 -16.46
C ASP A 55 2.60 -16.94 -15.06
N TYR A 56 3.81 -17.47 -14.90
CA TYR A 56 4.32 -17.84 -13.56
C TYR A 56 4.87 -16.63 -12.81
N MET A 57 5.72 -15.82 -13.45
CA MET A 57 6.19 -14.56 -12.85
C MET A 57 5.02 -13.62 -12.55
N SER A 58 4.04 -13.52 -13.46
CA SER A 58 2.85 -12.73 -13.20
C SER A 58 2.04 -13.30 -12.03
N LYS A 59 1.80 -14.62 -11.93
CA LYS A 59 1.02 -15.19 -10.81
C LYS A 59 1.66 -14.95 -9.45
N THR A 60 2.97 -15.16 -9.30
CA THR A 60 3.64 -14.93 -8.01
C THR A 60 3.71 -13.45 -7.64
N THR A 61 4.01 -12.58 -8.61
CA THR A 61 4.01 -11.13 -8.39
C THR A 61 2.59 -10.60 -8.11
N LEU A 62 1.59 -11.11 -8.82
CA LEU A 62 0.18 -10.76 -8.59
C LEU A 62 -0.28 -11.23 -7.21
N ALA A 63 0.01 -12.46 -6.80
CA ALA A 63 -0.33 -12.95 -5.47
C ALA A 63 0.33 -12.12 -4.35
N PHE A 64 1.59 -11.71 -4.55
CA PHE A 64 2.25 -10.79 -3.62
C PHE A 64 1.56 -9.43 -3.58
N LEU A 65 1.21 -8.84 -4.74
CA LEU A 65 0.51 -7.57 -4.80
C LEU A 65 -0.89 -7.65 -4.18
N GLU A 66 -1.63 -8.73 -4.42
CA GLU A 66 -2.95 -8.99 -3.81
C GLU A 66 -2.83 -9.09 -2.28
N ASP A 67 -1.82 -9.77 -1.76
CA ASP A 67 -1.55 -9.82 -0.32
C ASP A 67 -1.21 -8.44 0.26
N GLN A 68 -0.38 -7.65 -0.43
CA GLN A 68 -0.06 -6.29 0.00
C GLN A 68 -1.29 -5.38 -0.02
N VAL A 69 -2.11 -5.43 -1.08
CA VAL A 69 -3.37 -4.67 -1.18
C VAL A 69 -4.32 -5.08 -0.07
N THR A 70 -4.46 -6.37 0.23
CA THR A 70 -5.31 -6.87 1.32
C THR A 70 -4.83 -6.36 2.68
N LYS A 71 -3.51 -6.35 2.93
CA LYS A 71 -2.93 -5.80 4.16
C LYS A 71 -3.14 -4.29 4.28
N LEU A 72 -3.01 -3.56 3.17
CA LEU A 72 -3.28 -2.13 3.11
C LEU A 72 -4.74 -1.83 3.38
N ASP A 73 -5.67 -2.54 2.75
CA ASP A 73 -7.11 -2.38 2.95
C ASP A 73 -7.49 -2.60 4.42
N ALA A 74 -7.00 -3.68 5.03
CA ALA A 74 -7.23 -3.94 6.45
C ALA A 74 -6.67 -2.84 7.36
N LYS A 75 -5.51 -2.26 7.01
CA LYS A 75 -4.91 -1.13 7.73
C LYS A 75 -5.74 0.15 7.57
N ILE A 76 -6.17 0.46 6.35
CA ILE A 76 -7.01 1.62 6.01
C ILE A 76 -8.33 1.51 6.76
N CYS A 77 -9.01 0.36 6.73
CA CYS A 77 -10.26 0.13 7.46
C CYS A 77 -10.10 0.40 8.96
N ARG A 78 -9.03 -0.09 9.60
CA ARG A 78 -8.75 0.18 11.02
C ARG A 78 -8.49 1.66 11.30
N GLN A 79 -7.77 2.35 10.42
CA GLN A 79 -7.49 3.77 10.56
C GLN A 79 -8.74 4.63 10.35
N LEU A 80 -9.57 4.31 9.34
CA LEU A 80 -10.86 4.94 9.10
C LEU A 80 -11.80 4.78 10.29
N PHE A 81 -11.85 3.58 10.90
CA PHE A 81 -12.63 3.36 12.11
C PHE A 81 -12.20 4.29 13.25
N ARG A 82 -10.89 4.37 13.54
CA ARG A 82 -10.36 5.28 14.57
C ARG A 82 -10.68 6.73 14.25
N LEU A 83 -10.53 7.14 12.99
CA LEU A 83 -10.88 8.49 12.54
C LEU A 83 -12.38 8.78 12.73
N CYS A 84 -13.27 7.83 12.44
CA CYS A 84 -14.71 7.97 12.69
C CYS A 84 -15.03 8.16 14.18
N VAL A 85 -14.34 7.44 15.07
CA VAL A 85 -14.49 7.61 16.52
C VAL A 85 -14.06 9.02 16.94
N GLU A 86 -12.87 9.46 16.55
CA GLU A 86 -12.37 10.81 16.85
C GLU A 86 -13.27 11.90 16.26
N LEU A 87 -13.74 11.74 15.02
CA LEU A 87 -14.66 12.67 14.37
C LEU A 87 -16.01 12.75 15.09
N SER A 88 -16.52 11.62 15.60
CA SER A 88 -17.74 11.57 16.41
C SER A 88 -17.55 12.34 17.73
N MET A 89 -16.41 12.14 18.40
CA MET A 89 -16.08 12.89 19.61
C MET A 89 -15.99 14.39 19.35
N VAL A 90 -15.33 14.80 18.27
CA VAL A 90 -15.28 16.20 17.83
C VAL A 90 -16.68 16.74 17.51
N ALA A 91 -17.53 15.94 16.83
CA ALA A 91 -18.92 16.32 16.55
C ALA A 91 -19.73 16.57 17.84
N HIS A 92 -19.55 15.72 18.85
CA HIS A 92 -20.19 15.92 20.15
C HIS A 92 -19.68 17.18 20.88
N VAL A 93 -18.37 17.43 20.88
CA VAL A 93 -17.77 18.63 21.49
C VAL A 93 -18.18 19.92 20.74
N THR A 94 -18.27 19.86 19.42
CA THR A 94 -18.74 21.02 18.62
C THR A 94 -20.23 21.28 18.82
N ALA A 95 -21.07 20.24 18.90
CA ALA A 95 -22.50 20.39 19.17
C ALA A 95 -22.79 21.02 20.54
N THR A 96 -21.95 20.81 21.55
CA THR A 96 -22.10 21.46 22.86
C THR A 96 -21.59 22.90 22.89
N THR A 97 -20.66 23.27 22.01
CA THR A 97 -20.03 24.60 21.98
C THR A 97 -20.66 25.57 20.97
N VAL A 98 -21.33 25.07 19.94
CA VAL A 98 -21.96 25.88 18.89
C VAL A 98 -23.49 25.90 19.07
N PRO A 99 -24.06 26.94 19.71
CA PRO A 99 -25.50 27.06 19.88
C PRO A 99 -26.21 27.40 18.55
N GLY A 100 -27.48 27.01 18.44
CA GLY A 100 -28.37 27.46 17.36
C GLY A 100 -28.25 26.73 16.02
N ALA A 101 -27.42 25.69 15.91
CA ALA A 101 -27.39 24.84 14.73
C ALA A 101 -28.65 23.94 14.66
N ASN A 102 -29.59 24.28 13.78
CA ASN A 102 -30.77 23.46 13.52
C ASN A 102 -30.54 22.45 12.37
N GLU A 103 -31.44 21.47 12.23
CA GLU A 103 -31.33 20.40 11.23
C GLU A 103 -31.22 20.93 9.79
N GLU A 104 -32.00 21.97 9.45
CA GLU A 104 -31.97 22.57 8.13
C GLU A 104 -30.61 23.22 7.82
N THR A 105 -30.03 23.94 8.78
CA THR A 105 -28.70 24.56 8.65
C THR A 105 -27.63 23.49 8.45
N LEU A 106 -27.66 22.40 9.23
CA LEU A 106 -26.72 21.29 9.09
C LEU A 106 -26.88 20.56 7.75
N LYS A 107 -28.10 20.42 7.25
CA LYS A 107 -28.37 19.81 5.93
C LYS A 107 -27.83 20.66 4.79
N ARG A 108 -28.02 21.99 4.86
CA ARG A 108 -27.44 22.95 3.91
C ARG A 108 -25.90 22.92 3.97
N LEU A 109 -25.32 22.93 5.16
CA LEU A 109 -23.87 22.82 5.35
C LEU A 109 -23.32 21.53 4.75
N ARG A 110 -23.96 20.38 5.01
CA ARG A 110 -23.56 19.09 4.43
C ARG A 110 -23.57 19.13 2.90
N THR A 111 -24.60 19.73 2.31
CA THR A 111 -24.71 19.85 0.85
C THR A 111 -23.58 20.70 0.28
N LYS A 112 -23.25 21.83 0.94
CA LYS A 112 -22.11 22.67 0.58
C LYS A 112 -20.79 21.89 0.68
N CYS A 113 -20.51 21.26 1.83
CA CYS A 113 -19.26 20.50 2.02
C CYS A 113 -19.11 19.37 1.00
N VAL A 114 -20.18 18.65 0.65
CA VAL A 114 -20.13 17.62 -0.40
C VAL A 114 -19.80 18.23 -1.76
N LYS A 115 -20.36 19.39 -2.09
CA LYS A 115 -20.03 20.12 -3.32
C LYS A 115 -18.58 20.58 -3.33
N ASP A 116 -18.10 21.12 -2.21
CA ASP A 116 -16.72 21.59 -2.07
C ASP A 116 -15.73 20.42 -2.25
N VAL A 117 -15.94 19.29 -1.56
CA VAL A 117 -15.13 18.06 -1.75
C VAL A 117 -15.10 17.61 -3.21
N LYS A 118 -16.24 17.61 -3.89
CA LYS A 118 -16.34 17.18 -5.30
C LYS A 118 -15.58 18.14 -6.23
N ASN A 119 -15.72 19.44 -6.01
CA ASN A 119 -15.13 20.47 -6.85
C ASN A 119 -13.61 20.58 -6.65
N THR A 120 -13.13 20.35 -5.42
CA THR A 120 -11.70 20.45 -5.09
C THR A 120 -10.98 19.10 -5.12
N ILE A 121 -11.69 18.01 -5.42
CA ILE A 121 -11.15 16.63 -5.39
C ILE A 121 -10.53 16.33 -4.01
N GLY A 122 -11.19 16.84 -2.95
CA GLY A 122 -10.74 16.68 -1.57
C GLY A 122 -9.62 17.63 -1.14
N ASN A 123 -9.11 18.52 -2.01
CA ASN A 123 -8.17 19.57 -1.61
C ASN A 123 -8.92 20.72 -0.92
N ILE A 124 -9.19 20.57 0.38
CA ILE A 124 -9.94 21.54 1.16
C ILE A 124 -8.98 22.30 2.07
N ARG A 125 -8.94 23.63 1.93
CA ARG A 125 -8.14 24.50 2.78
C ARG A 125 -9.00 25.19 3.85
N TYR A 126 -8.46 25.27 5.06
CA TYR A 126 -9.17 25.84 6.20
C TYR A 126 -9.34 27.37 6.09
N ASP A 127 -8.32 28.07 5.59
CA ASP A 127 -8.35 29.51 5.33
C ASP A 127 -9.45 29.90 4.33
N SER A 128 -9.61 29.16 3.23
CA SER A 128 -10.71 29.38 2.28
C SER A 128 -12.09 29.17 2.93
N ILE A 129 -12.24 28.14 3.76
CA ILE A 129 -13.49 27.94 4.54
C ILE A 129 -13.70 29.10 5.51
N TYR A 130 -12.68 29.47 6.27
CA TYR A 130 -12.76 30.53 7.27
C TYR A 130 -13.16 31.86 6.63
N ALA A 131 -12.51 32.22 5.52
CA ALA A 131 -12.80 33.41 4.75
C ALA A 131 -14.26 33.41 4.28
N HIS A 132 -14.73 32.31 3.68
CA HIS A 132 -16.13 32.17 3.27
C HIS A 132 -17.12 32.34 4.44
N GLN A 133 -16.85 31.75 5.62
CA GLN A 133 -17.76 31.86 6.76
C GLN A 133 -17.81 33.28 7.36
N HIS A 134 -16.74 34.06 7.20
CA HIS A 134 -16.63 35.42 7.72
C HIS A 134 -16.82 36.49 6.64
N SER A 135 -17.20 36.11 5.42
CA SER A 135 -17.33 37.01 4.26
C SER A 135 -16.05 37.81 3.97
N LEU A 136 -14.89 37.19 4.17
CA LEU A 136 -13.58 37.74 3.83
C LEU A 136 -13.20 37.31 2.41
N PRO A 137 -12.43 38.13 1.67
CA PRO A 137 -11.86 37.72 0.38
C PRO A 137 -10.91 36.53 0.57
N SER A 138 -11.02 35.52 -0.30
CA SER A 138 -10.15 34.35 -0.31
C SER A 138 -8.92 34.59 -1.20
N GLU A 139 -7.80 33.91 -0.94
CA GLU A 139 -6.62 34.02 -1.82
C GLU A 139 -6.90 33.57 -3.25
N ASP A 140 -7.86 32.66 -3.43
CA ASP A 140 -8.32 32.18 -4.74
C ASP A 140 -9.12 33.26 -5.52
N ASP A 141 -9.54 34.37 -4.89
CA ASP A 141 -10.23 35.50 -5.55
C ASP A 141 -9.24 36.49 -6.22
N TYR A 142 -7.94 36.31 -6.02
CA TYR A 142 -6.87 37.17 -6.57
C TYR A 142 -6.12 36.52 -7.76
N GLU A 143 -6.51 35.32 -8.19
CA GLU A 143 -6.05 34.63 -9.41
C GLU A 143 -7.10 34.67 -10.52
#